data_AF-A0A0H1BSF5-F1
#
_entry.id   AF-A0A0H1BSF5-F1
#
_cell.length_a   1.000
_cell.length_b   1.000
_cell.length_c   1.000
_cell.angle_alpha   90.00
_cell.angle_beta   90.00
_cell.angle_gamma   90.00
#
_symmetry.space_group_name_H-M   'P 1'
#
loop_
_entity.id
_entity.type
_entity.pdbx_description
1 polymer ?
#
loop_
_entity_poly.entity_id
_entity_poly.type
_entity_poly.pdbx_seq_one_letter_code
_entity_poly.pdbx_strand_id
1 'polypeptide(L)' 'MSAAEALRAPRLHNQLVPNVSTFEYPFDNSTVAFMAERNHTVQHVAPGRSTVQSIRVFGKSRFEAVGEPRQKNSGGVVVW' A
#
# COMPACT_ATOMS: atom_id res chain seq x y z
N MET A 1 -2.37 13.07 3.52
CA MET A 1 -2.48 11.94 2.57
C MET A 1 -3.84 11.98 1.88
N SER A 2 -3.86 12.11 0.56
CA SER A 2 -5.02 11.85 -0.30
C SER A 2 -5.23 10.33 -0.48
N ALA A 3 -6.41 9.91 -0.98
CA ALA A 3 -6.62 8.49 -1.32
C ALA A 3 -5.59 8.00 -2.35
N ALA A 4 -5.21 8.84 -3.31
CA ALA A 4 -4.22 8.51 -4.32
C ALA A 4 -2.80 8.37 -3.76
N GLU A 5 -2.42 9.23 -2.81
CA GLU A 5 -1.14 9.10 -2.09
C GLU A 5 -1.10 7.80 -1.26
N ALA A 6 -2.19 7.46 -0.57
CA ALA A 6 -2.28 6.25 0.24
C ALA A 6 -2.13 4.99 -0.61
N LEU A 7 -2.81 4.92 -1.77
CA LEU A 7 -2.74 3.75 -2.65
C LEU A 7 -1.36 3.60 -3.30
N ARG A 8 -0.66 4.70 -3.58
CA ARG A 8 0.71 4.69 -4.13
C ARG A 8 1.78 4.33 -3.12
N ALA A 9 1.54 4.52 -1.83
CA ALA A 9 2.53 4.20 -0.80
C ALA A 9 2.99 2.73 -0.93
N PRO A 10 4.30 2.46 -0.76
CA PRO A 10 4.82 1.10 -0.74
C PRO A 10 4.29 0.36 0.49
N ARG A 11 4.08 -0.96 0.34
CA ARG A 11 3.41 -1.78 1.35
C ARG A 11 4.36 -2.75 2.02
N LEU A 12 4.04 -3.10 3.25
CA LEU A 12 4.65 -4.20 3.99
C LEU A 12 3.57 -5.16 4.48
N HIS A 13 3.95 -6.40 4.78
CA HIS A 13 3.05 -7.40 5.37
C HIS A 13 3.82 -8.41 6.23
N ASN A 14 3.26 -8.77 7.38
CA ASN A 14 3.66 -9.91 8.21
C ASN A 14 2.40 -10.51 8.84
N GLN A 15 2.32 -11.83 8.93
CA GLN A 15 1.14 -12.56 9.42
C GLN A 15 1.47 -13.57 10.52
N LEU A 16 2.55 -13.35 11.26
CA LEU A 16 3.10 -14.22 12.31
C LEU A 16 3.67 -15.56 11.81
N VAL A 17 2.91 -16.34 11.04
CA VAL A 17 3.37 -17.61 10.45
C VAL A 17 3.17 -17.57 8.93
N PRO A 18 4.24 -17.68 8.12
CA PRO A 18 5.66 -17.66 8.54
C PRO A 18 6.05 -16.31 9.16
N ASN A 19 7.01 -16.32 10.10
CA ASN A 19 7.48 -15.11 10.78
C ASN A 19 8.48 -14.34 9.90
N VAL A 20 7.96 -13.76 8.82
CA VAL A 20 8.72 -12.95 7.86
C VAL A 20 7.94 -11.68 7.53
N SER A 21 8.62 -10.54 7.62
CA SER A 21 8.10 -9.26 7.18
C SER A 21 8.51 -9.04 5.72
N THR A 22 7.51 -9.00 4.85
CA THR A 22 7.70 -8.68 3.43
C THR A 22 7.56 -7.19 3.19
N PHE A 23 8.39 -6.61 2.33
CA PHE A 23 8.38 -5.21 1.94
C PHE A 23 8.40 -5.09 0.42
N GLU A 24 7.55 -4.24 -0.17
CA GLU A 24 7.62 -3.97 -1.61
C GLU A 24 8.96 -3.28 -1.98
N TYR A 25 9.49 -3.52 -3.17
CA TYR A 25 10.78 -2.92 -3.62
C TYR A 25 10.92 -1.40 -3.42
N PRO A 26 9.87 -0.57 -3.59
CA PRO A 26 9.99 0.88 -3.38
C PRO A 26 9.91 1.31 -1.90
N PHE A 27 9.78 0.38 -0.95
CA PHE A 27 9.75 0.72 0.48
C PHE A 27 11.08 1.36 0.90
N ASP A 28 11.03 2.31 1.82
CA ASP A 28 12.24 3.01 2.27
C ASP A 28 13.26 2.05 2.92
N ASN A 29 14.45 1.97 2.33
CA ASN A 29 15.51 1.08 2.78
C ASN A 29 16.00 1.39 4.20
N SER A 30 15.94 2.65 4.64
CA SER A 30 16.35 3.00 6.02
C SER A 30 15.40 2.37 7.04
N THR A 31 14.10 2.34 6.72
CA THR A 31 13.10 1.65 7.53
C THR A 31 13.27 0.13 7.48
N VAL A 32 13.56 -0.45 6.31
CA VAL A 32 13.81 -1.91 6.20
C VAL A 32 15.04 -2.32 7.03
N ALA A 33 16.13 -1.55 6.97
CA ALA A 33 17.33 -1.79 7.78
C ALA A 33 17.05 -1.69 9.28
N PHE A 34 16.37 -0.63 9.71
CA PHE A 34 15.94 -0.44 11.11
C PHE A 34 15.11 -1.60 11.66
N MET A 35 14.28 -2.22 10.81
CA MET A 35 13.48 -3.40 11.17
C MET A 35 14.36 -4.65 11.29
N ALA A 36 15.32 -4.85 10.38
CA ALA A 36 16.27 -5.95 10.45
C ALA A 36 17.15 -5.86 11.72
N GLU A 37 17.59 -4.66 12.11
CA GLU A 37 18.32 -4.40 13.36
C GLU A 37 17.50 -4.74 14.62
N ARG A 38 16.17 -4.80 14.50
CA ARG A 38 15.23 -5.22 15.56
C ARG A 38 14.89 -6.70 15.51
N ASN A 39 15.71 -7.51 14.83
CA ASN A 39 15.55 -8.96 14.66
C ASN A 39 14.31 -9.38 13.86
N HIS A 40 13.75 -8.51 13.02
CA HIS A 40 12.76 -8.96 12.04
C HIS A 40 13.45 -9.68 10.88
N THR A 41 12.95 -10.86 10.51
CA THR A 41 13.30 -11.48 9.22
C THR A 41 12.64 -10.67 8.10
N VAL A 42 13.44 -10.00 7.28
CA VAL A 42 12.97 -9.14 6.19
C VAL A 42 13.09 -9.82 4.83
N GLN A 43 12.11 -9.62 3.96
CA GLN A 43 12.14 -10.09 2.58
C GLN A 43 11.56 -9.03 1.64
N HIS A 44 12.26 -8.75 0.53
CA HIS A 44 11.74 -7.84 -0.49
C HIS A 44 10.86 -8.60 -1.49
N VAL A 45 9.77 -7.96 -1.93
CA VAL A 45 8.82 -8.52 -2.90
C VAL A 45 8.47 -7.48 -3.97
N ALA A 46 8.06 -7.97 -5.15
CA ALA A 46 7.51 -7.09 -6.17
C ALA A 46 6.19 -6.44 -5.69
N PRO A 47 5.88 -5.21 -6.15
CA PRO A 47 4.60 -4.58 -5.85
C PRO A 47 3.41 -5.43 -6.32
N GLY A 48 2.29 -5.34 -5.61
CA GLY A 48 1.00 -5.89 -6.08
C GLY A 48 0.59 -7.20 -5.42
N ARG A 49 1.13 -7.49 -4.23
CA ARG A 49 0.66 -8.59 -3.36
C ARG A 49 -0.73 -8.36 -2.79
N SER A 50 -1.25 -7.13 -2.90
CA SER A 50 -2.62 -6.74 -2.60
C SER A 50 -3.10 -5.73 -3.63
N THR A 51 -4.42 -5.67 -3.82
CA THR A 51 -5.11 -4.68 -4.66
C THR A 51 -6.10 -3.93 -3.80
N VAL A 52 -5.99 -2.60 -3.76
CA VAL A 52 -6.88 -1.73 -2.97
C VAL A 52 -7.65 -0.78 -3.88
N GLN A 53 -8.96 -0.71 -3.67
CA GLN A 53 -9.84 0.30 -4.27
C GLN A 53 -10.35 1.20 -3.14
N SER A 54 -10.35 2.52 -3.33
CA SER A 54 -10.68 3.48 -2.27
C SER A 54 -11.74 4.48 -2.71
N ILE A 55 -12.71 4.69 -1.83
CA ILE A 55 -13.62 5.84 -1.84
C ILE A 55 -13.39 6.60 -0.54
N ARG A 56 -12.88 7.83 -0.62
CA ARG A 56 -12.76 8.72 0.54
C ARG A 56 -13.89 9.75 0.51
N VAL A 57 -14.60 9.86 1.62
CA VAL A 57 -15.76 10.76 1.77
C VAL A 57 -15.34 12.05 2.50
N PHE A 58 -15.75 13.20 1.96
CA PHE A 58 -15.60 14.51 2.58
C PHE A 58 -16.96 15.15 2.82
N GLY A 59 -17.41 15.16 4.08
CA GLY A 59 -18.73 15.67 4.42
C GLY A 59 -19.84 14.86 3.74
N LYS A 60 -20.92 15.53 3.31
CA LYS A 60 -22.11 14.85 2.76
C LYS A 60 -22.10 14.62 1.25
N SER A 61 -21.22 15.27 0.49
CA SER A 61 -21.38 15.37 -0.96
C SER A 61 -20.09 15.51 -1.75
N ARG A 62 -18.93 15.15 -1.19
CA ARG A 62 -17.66 15.18 -1.92
C ARG A 62 -16.91 13.88 -1.70
N PHE A 63 -16.38 13.33 -2.79
CA PHE A 63 -15.74 12.01 -2.80
C PHE A 63 -14.41 12.08 -3.57
N GLU A 64 -13.43 11.27 -3.16
CA GLU A 64 -12.31 10.84 -3.98
C GLU A 64 -12.52 9.35 -4.31
N ALA A 65 -12.61 9.00 -5.59
CA ALA A 65 -12.62 7.62 -6.05
C ALA A 65 -11.29 7.30 -6.72
N VAL A 66 -10.54 6.35 -6.18
CA VAL A 66 -9.21 5.99 -6.68
C VAL A 66 -9.08 4.47 -6.71
N GLY A 67 -8.63 3.94 -7.84
CA GLY A 67 -8.32 2.52 -7.95
C GLY A 67 -6.83 2.21 -7.90
N GLU A 68 -6.53 0.92 -7.73
CA GLU A 68 -5.19 0.41 -7.47
C GLU A 68 -4.19 0.76 -8.59
N PRO A 69 -3.14 1.56 -8.33
CA PRO A 69 -2.16 1.93 -9.36
C PRO A 69 -1.35 0.74 -9.90
N ARG A 70 -1.25 -0.35 -9.14
CA ARG A 70 -0.57 -1.59 -9.57
C ARG A 70 -1.44 -2.47 -10.49
N GLN A 71 -2.74 -2.20 -10.57
CA GLN A 71 -3.67 -2.96 -11.41
C GLN A 71 -4.01 -2.17 -12.68
N LYS A 72 -3.71 -2.76 -13.84
CA LYS A 72 -4.09 -2.17 -15.14
C LYS A 72 -5.60 -2.02 -15.24
N ASN A 73 -6.05 -0.95 -15.88
CA ASN A 73 -7.47 -0.64 -16.09
C ASN A 73 -8.29 -0.49 -14.79
N SER A 74 -7.64 -0.09 -13.68
CA SER A 74 -8.27 0.08 -12.37
C SER A 74 -8.52 1.56 -12.04
N GLY A 75 -9.19 2.29 -12.94
CA GLY A 75 -9.54 3.70 -12.69
C GLY A 75 -10.62 3.86 -11.60
N GLY A 76 -10.77 5.07 -11.07
CA GLY A 76 -11.88 5.47 -10.20
C GLY A 76 -12.50 6.77 -10.73
N VAL A 77 -13.82 6.89 -10.67
CA VAL A 77 -14.57 8.06 -11.14
C VAL A 77 -15.68 8.41 -10.16
N VAL A 78 -15.93 9.71 -9.98
CA VAL A 78 -17.11 10.23 -9.28
C VAL A 78 -18.04 10.79 -10.35
N VAL A 79 -19.30 10.36 -10.32
CA VAL A 79 -20.36 10.83 -11.23
C VAL A 79 -21.40 11.61 -10.42
N TRP A 80 -21.95 12.67 -11.01
CA TRP A 80 -22.91 13.58 -10.39
C TRP A 80 -24.24 13.57 -11.14
#